data_AF-A0A2T0BNS6-F1
#
_entry.id   AF-A0A2T0BNS6-F1
#
_cell.length_a   1.000
_cell.length_b   1.000
_cell.length_c   1.000
_cell.angle_alpha   90.00
_cell.angle_beta   90.00
_cell.angle_gamma   90.00
#
_symmetry.space_group_name_H-M   'P 1'
#
loop_
_entity.id
_entity.type
_entity.pdbx_description
1 polymer ?
#
loop_
_entity_poly.entity_id
_entity_poly.type
_entity_poly.pdbx_seq_one_letter_code
_entity_poly.pdbx_strand_id
1 'polypeptide(L)'
;MGLRRWDKKKIAKLKKYWLVKTNTEIGNMLGISAVSVGKKARDIGLANKREMYRGADRAWHNPRYTPEPGEIEQYGPRYDTIKEIEGRRKTAMLKHVKKNFKKGDKIKLINYESDNSATLKYGKRYLTPKKKSGEITDITNCLIVVRRKHYNECFRFADILSGRTVVEGLNVCQ
;
A
#
# COMPACT_ATOMS: atom_id res chain seq x y z
N MET A 1 -35.97 -32.37 6.28
CA MET A 1 -35.53 -31.13 5.60
C MET A 1 -35.43 -29.98 6.63
N GLY A 2 -34.28 -29.82 7.27
CA GLY A 2 -34.09 -28.90 8.39
C GLY A 2 -34.00 -27.42 7.98
N LEU A 3 -35.13 -26.71 8.11
CA LEU A 3 -35.27 -25.32 8.53
C LEU A 3 -34.09 -24.36 8.22
N ARG A 4 -34.22 -23.67 7.08
CA ARG A 4 -33.59 -22.38 6.74
C ARG A 4 -34.03 -21.25 7.71
N ARG A 5 -33.95 -21.48 9.02
CA ARG A 5 -34.50 -20.58 10.04
C ARG A 5 -33.50 -19.45 10.30
N TRP A 6 -34.00 -18.23 10.20
CA TRP A 6 -33.29 -17.03 10.61
C TRP A 6 -33.34 -16.93 12.12
N ASP A 7 -32.22 -17.22 12.78
CA ASP A 7 -32.05 -17.01 14.21
C ASP A 7 -31.55 -15.58 14.50
N LYS A 8 -31.62 -15.17 15.77
CA LYS A 8 -31.17 -13.83 16.20
C LYS A 8 -29.70 -13.60 15.85
N LYS A 9 -28.85 -14.63 15.89
CA LYS A 9 -27.42 -14.54 15.54
C LYS A 9 -27.19 -14.30 14.05
N LYS A 10 -27.92 -14.99 13.16
CA LYS A 10 -27.84 -14.75 11.72
C LYS A 10 -28.38 -13.38 11.34
N ILE A 11 -29.43 -12.90 12.01
CA ILE A 11 -29.96 -11.54 11.79
C ILE A 11 -28.93 -10.49 12.24
N ALA A 12 -28.26 -10.67 13.38
CA ALA A 12 -27.20 -9.77 13.84
C ALA A 12 -26.01 -9.74 12.87
N LYS A 13 -25.57 -10.91 12.38
CA LYS A 13 -24.53 -11.00 11.35
C LYS A 13 -24.96 -10.35 10.03
N LEU A 14 -26.21 -10.56 9.60
CA LEU A 14 -26.76 -9.93 8.40
C LEU A 14 -26.69 -8.40 8.52
N LYS A 15 -27.15 -7.82 9.63
CA LYS A 15 -27.09 -6.37 9.87
C LYS A 15 -25.65 -5.85 9.87
N LYS A 16 -24.74 -6.55 10.58
CA LYS A 16 -23.33 -6.18 10.68
C LYS A 16 -22.62 -6.13 9.33
N TYR A 17 -22.91 -7.10 8.46
CA TYR A 17 -22.19 -7.26 7.19
C TYR A 17 -22.96 -6.75 5.97
N TRP A 18 -24.19 -6.24 6.14
CA TRP A 18 -25.06 -5.84 5.03
C TRP A 18 -24.36 -4.86 4.08
N LEU A 19 -23.68 -3.85 4.62
CA LEU A 19 -23.04 -2.79 3.85
C LEU A 19 -21.63 -3.12 3.37
N VAL A 20 -21.00 -4.15 3.96
CA VAL A 20 -19.59 -4.46 3.74
C VAL A 20 -19.40 -5.63 2.78
N LYS A 21 -20.42 -6.49 2.63
CA LYS A 21 -20.30 -7.77 1.92
C LYS A 21 -21.40 -8.01 0.91
N THR A 22 -21.10 -8.84 -0.07
CA THR A 22 -22.08 -9.25 -1.07
C THR A 22 -23.12 -10.21 -0.48
N ASN A 23 -24.28 -10.30 -1.12
CA ASN A 23 -25.31 -11.25 -0.68
C ASN A 23 -24.80 -12.69 -0.78
N THR A 24 -23.92 -12.97 -1.74
CA THR A 24 -23.24 -14.25 -1.91
C THR A 24 -22.29 -14.54 -0.76
N GLU A 25 -21.47 -13.57 -0.37
CA GLU A 25 -20.54 -13.71 0.75
C GLU A 25 -21.25 -13.88 2.09
N ILE A 26 -22.27 -13.06 2.34
CA ILE A 26 -23.12 -13.18 3.53
C ILE A 26 -23.85 -14.54 3.51
N GLY A 27 -24.28 -14.99 2.34
CA GLY A 27 -24.89 -16.30 2.16
C GLY A 27 -23.95 -17.43 2.55
N ASN A 28 -22.72 -17.40 2.06
CA ASN A 28 -21.68 -18.39 2.40
C ASN A 28 -21.38 -18.40 3.90
N MET A 29 -21.33 -17.24 4.56
CA MET A 29 -21.08 -17.12 6.00
C MET A 29 -22.22 -17.65 6.87
N LEU A 30 -23.46 -17.58 6.37
CA LEU A 30 -24.65 -17.97 7.11
C LEU A 30 -25.17 -19.37 6.72
N GLY A 31 -24.58 -19.99 5.68
CA GLY A 31 -25.07 -21.22 5.08
C GLY A 31 -26.44 -21.05 4.40
N ILE A 32 -26.68 -19.88 3.81
CA ILE A 32 -27.97 -19.48 3.22
C ILE A 32 -27.75 -19.01 1.78
N SER A 33 -28.69 -19.27 0.87
CA SER A 33 -28.55 -18.78 -0.51
C SER A 33 -28.58 -17.25 -0.58
N ALA A 34 -27.81 -16.68 -1.52
CA ALA A 34 -27.73 -15.23 -1.71
C ALA A 34 -29.11 -14.59 -1.95
N VAL A 35 -30.00 -15.30 -2.63
CA VAL A 35 -31.41 -14.90 -2.86
C VAL A 35 -32.17 -14.79 -1.55
N SER A 36 -32.01 -15.75 -0.64
CA SER A 36 -32.68 -15.75 0.66
C SER A 36 -32.14 -14.66 1.59
N VAL A 37 -30.84 -14.35 1.50
CA VAL A 37 -30.22 -13.21 2.19
C VAL A 37 -30.84 -11.89 1.72
N GLY A 38 -30.97 -11.70 0.41
CA GLY A 38 -31.58 -10.49 -0.16
C GLY A 38 -33.05 -10.33 0.22
N LYS A 39 -33.84 -11.42 0.16
CA LYS A 39 -35.24 -11.42 0.64
C LYS A 39 -35.32 -11.03 2.10
N LYS A 40 -34.52 -11.68 2.96
CA LYS A 40 -34.57 -11.40 4.40
C LYS A 40 -34.20 -9.96 4.73
N ALA A 41 -33.18 -9.41 4.09
CA ALA A 41 -32.75 -8.04 4.32
C ALA A 41 -33.87 -7.02 4.02
N ARG A 42 -34.63 -7.26 2.95
CA ARG A 42 -35.84 -6.49 2.64
C ARG A 42 -36.90 -6.64 3.72
N ASP A 43 -37.17 -7.86 4.19
CA ASP A 43 -38.17 -8.14 5.23
C ASP A 43 -37.83 -7.45 6.57
N ILE A 44 -36.54 -7.21 6.87
CA ILE A 44 -36.09 -6.53 8.09
C ILE A 44 -35.81 -5.04 7.89
N GLY A 45 -36.20 -4.47 6.74
CA GLY A 45 -36.10 -3.03 6.47
C GLY A 45 -34.68 -2.51 6.27
N LEU A 46 -33.74 -3.35 5.83
CA LEU A 46 -32.39 -2.88 5.50
C LEU A 46 -32.39 -2.09 4.18
N ALA A 47 -31.59 -1.03 4.14
CA ALA A 47 -31.47 -0.15 2.98
C ALA A 47 -31.16 -0.90 1.70
N ASN A 48 -31.79 -0.47 0.60
CA ASN A 48 -31.57 -1.06 -0.71
C ASN A 48 -30.14 -0.77 -1.16
N LYS A 49 -29.33 -1.84 -1.32
CA LYS A 49 -27.94 -1.70 -1.77
C LYS A 49 -27.83 -0.87 -3.04
N ARG A 50 -28.80 -0.98 -3.97
CA ARG A 50 -28.83 -0.24 -5.26
C ARG A 50 -29.14 1.24 -5.13
N GLU A 51 -29.85 1.67 -4.10
CA GLU A 51 -30.11 3.11 -3.86
C GLU A 51 -28.87 3.80 -3.29
N MET A 52 -28.04 3.06 -2.56
CA MET A 52 -26.72 3.54 -2.13
C MET A 52 -25.73 3.70 -3.29
N TYR A 53 -25.89 2.95 -4.40
CA TYR A 53 -25.05 3.09 -5.60
C TYR A 53 -25.18 4.45 -6.29
N ARG A 54 -26.34 5.13 -6.20
CA ARG A 54 -26.55 6.43 -6.87
C ARG A 54 -25.86 7.62 -6.20
N GLY A 55 -25.30 7.42 -4.99
CA GLY A 55 -24.45 8.40 -4.31
C GLY A 55 -23.05 7.86 -3.93
N ALA A 56 -22.74 6.60 -4.26
CA ALA A 56 -21.48 5.95 -3.93
C ALA A 56 -20.73 5.57 -5.21
N ASP A 57 -20.17 6.58 -5.86
CA ASP A 57 -19.61 6.48 -7.22
C ASP A 57 -18.39 5.54 -7.37
N ARG A 58 -17.94 4.82 -6.33
CA ARG A 58 -16.78 3.90 -6.44
C ARG A 58 -16.78 2.67 -5.52
N ALA A 59 -17.83 2.39 -4.76
CA ALA A 59 -17.68 1.42 -3.66
C ALA A 59 -17.80 -0.07 -4.06
N TRP A 60 -18.25 -0.40 -5.27
CA TRP A 60 -18.81 -1.75 -5.44
C TRP A 60 -18.70 -2.41 -6.83
N HIS A 61 -17.72 -2.00 -7.64
CA HIS A 61 -17.18 -2.86 -8.69
C HIS A 61 -15.70 -2.58 -8.92
N ASN A 62 -14.84 -3.34 -8.25
CA ASN A 62 -13.53 -3.66 -8.80
C ASN A 62 -13.12 -5.08 -8.36
N PRO A 63 -12.89 -6.02 -9.29
CA PRO A 63 -12.36 -7.37 -8.98
C PRO A 63 -10.95 -7.36 -8.37
N ARG A 64 -10.37 -6.18 -8.12
CA ARG A 64 -9.11 -5.96 -7.41
C ARG A 64 -9.29 -5.20 -6.08
N TYR A 65 -10.34 -5.51 -5.32
CA TYR A 65 -10.49 -4.96 -3.98
C TYR A 65 -9.74 -5.84 -2.96
N THR A 66 -8.44 -5.57 -2.78
CA THR A 66 -7.73 -5.86 -1.54
C THR A 66 -8.23 -4.88 -0.47
N PRO A 67 -8.58 -5.34 0.75
CA PRO A 67 -9.01 -4.42 1.79
C PRO A 67 -7.77 -3.63 2.22
N GLU A 68 -7.63 -2.38 1.80
CA GLU A 68 -6.80 -1.48 2.59
C GLU A 68 -7.56 -1.21 3.90
N PRO A 69 -6.96 -1.49 5.07
CA PRO A 69 -7.59 -1.20 6.34
C PRO A 69 -7.91 0.29 6.37
N GLY A 70 -9.15 0.62 6.74
CA GLY A 70 -9.56 2.01 6.92
C GLY A 70 -8.63 2.68 7.91
N GLU A 71 -7.94 3.73 7.47
CA GLU A 71 -7.20 4.58 8.39
C GLU A 71 -8.18 5.25 9.34
N ILE A 72 -7.94 5.07 10.64
CA ILE A 72 -8.59 5.88 11.65
C ILE A 72 -7.49 6.58 12.44
N GLU A 73 -7.17 7.77 11.92
CA GLU A 73 -7.15 9.04 12.64
C GLU A 73 -7.34 8.95 14.17
N GLN A 74 -6.48 9.58 14.96
CA GLN A 74 -7.09 10.54 15.87
C GLN A 74 -6.71 11.93 15.41
N TYR A 75 -7.70 12.58 14.79
CA TYR A 75 -7.75 14.02 14.60
C TYR A 75 -7.95 14.67 15.97
N GLY A 76 -6.89 15.32 16.45
CA GLY A 76 -6.84 16.08 17.69
C GLY A 76 -5.43 16.65 17.88
N PRO A 77 -5.26 17.77 18.62
CA PRO A 77 -4.07 18.63 18.56
C PRO A 77 -2.77 18.03 19.15
N ARG A 78 -2.70 16.72 19.45
CA ARG A 78 -1.62 16.14 20.26
C ARG A 78 -1.07 14.75 19.85
N TYR A 79 -1.69 14.00 18.91
CA TYR A 79 -1.18 12.65 18.55
C TYR A 79 -1.14 12.44 17.02
N ASP A 80 -0.01 11.93 16.54
CA ASP A 80 0.22 11.66 15.11
C ASP A 80 -0.55 10.43 14.63
N THR A 81 -1.08 10.47 13.41
CA THR A 81 -1.57 9.29 12.70
C THR A 81 -0.44 8.29 12.39
N ILE A 82 -0.78 7.01 12.12
CA ILE A 82 0.22 5.99 11.75
C ILE A 82 1.03 6.43 10.52
N LYS A 83 0.38 7.01 9.50
CA LYS A 83 1.06 7.58 8.32
C LYS A 83 1.96 8.76 8.66
N GLU A 84 1.56 9.64 9.58
CA GLU A 84 2.41 10.75 10.02
C GLU A 84 3.60 10.27 10.84
N ILE A 85 3.43 9.26 11.70
CA ILE A 85 4.54 8.61 12.43
C ILE A 85 5.50 7.96 11.44
N GLU A 86 5.00 7.20 10.45
CA GLU A 86 5.82 6.62 9.40
C GLU A 86 6.52 7.69 8.56
N GLY A 87 5.81 8.76 8.21
CA GLY A 87 6.36 9.91 7.50
C GLY A 87 7.50 10.55 8.27
N ARG A 88 7.29 10.88 9.56
CA ARG A 88 8.30 11.47 10.44
C ARG A 88 9.48 10.53 10.66
N ARG A 89 9.26 9.22 10.81
CA ARG A 89 10.33 8.21 10.89
C ARG A 89 11.16 8.22 9.61
N LYS A 90 10.53 8.16 8.44
CA LYS A 90 11.22 8.23 7.13
C LYS A 90 11.99 9.53 7.00
N THR A 91 11.41 10.68 7.35
CA THR A 91 12.09 11.99 7.30
C THR A 91 13.24 12.10 8.31
N ALA A 92 13.09 11.55 9.51
CA ALA A 92 14.17 11.49 10.50
C ALA A 92 15.32 10.60 10.01
N MET A 93 15.00 9.45 9.41
CA MET A 93 15.99 8.57 8.79
C MET A 93 16.69 9.28 7.62
N LEU A 94 16.00 10.05 6.77
CA LEU A 94 16.63 10.83 5.68
C LEU A 94 17.78 11.71 6.20
N LYS A 95 17.61 12.37 7.35
CA LYS A 95 18.67 13.18 7.98
C LYS A 95 19.86 12.32 8.42
N HIS A 96 19.59 11.14 8.98
CA HIS A 96 20.64 10.20 9.38
C HIS A 96 21.41 9.65 8.17
N VAL A 97 20.68 9.22 7.14
CA VAL A 97 21.24 8.76 5.86
C VAL A 97 22.13 9.82 5.23
N LYS A 98 21.66 11.07 5.17
CA LYS A 98 22.44 12.20 4.62
C LYS A 98 23.77 12.41 5.35
N LYS A 99 23.84 12.19 6.67
CA LYS A 99 25.09 12.33 7.44
C LYS A 99 26.15 11.29 7.09
N ASN A 100 25.77 10.16 6.50
CA ASN A 100 26.71 9.11 6.11
C ASN A 100 27.44 9.42 4.79
N PHE A 101 27.10 10.53 4.12
CA PHE A 101 27.70 10.91 2.85
C PHE A 101 28.44 12.24 2.98
N LYS A 102 29.62 12.31 2.36
CA LYS A 102 30.39 13.55 2.21
C LYS A 102 30.71 13.79 0.74
N LYS A 103 30.85 15.06 0.39
CA LYS A 103 31.31 15.47 -0.95
C LYS A 103 32.75 14.98 -1.13
N GLY A 104 33.05 14.38 -2.28
CA GLY A 104 34.31 13.72 -2.58
C GLY A 104 34.36 12.23 -2.27
N ASP A 105 33.35 11.67 -1.57
CA ASP A 105 33.33 10.24 -1.27
C ASP A 105 33.13 9.42 -2.55
N LYS A 106 33.89 8.34 -2.66
CA LYS A 106 33.68 7.32 -3.69
C LYS A 106 32.66 6.30 -3.20
N ILE A 107 31.61 6.09 -3.98
CA ILE A 107 30.52 5.19 -3.61
C ILE A 107 30.29 4.11 -4.68
N LYS A 108 29.82 2.96 -4.20
CA LYS A 108 29.30 1.87 -5.03
C LYS A 108 27.83 1.68 -4.69
N LEU A 109 27.02 1.60 -5.73
CA LEU A 109 25.56 1.61 -5.66
C LEU A 109 25.01 0.44 -6.47
N ILE A 110 23.96 -0.19 -5.98
CA ILE A 110 23.14 -1.14 -6.73
C ILE A 110 21.78 -0.49 -6.94
N ASN A 111 21.46 -0.13 -8.17
CA ASN A 111 20.15 0.41 -8.51
C ASN A 111 19.26 -0.69 -9.07
N TYR A 112 18.12 -0.90 -8.44
CA TYR A 112 17.06 -1.78 -8.93
C TYR A 112 16.12 -0.93 -9.81
N GLU A 113 16.63 -0.56 -10.98
CA GLU A 113 15.80 0.10 -11.98
C GLU A 113 14.77 -0.91 -12.49
N SER A 114 13.51 -0.47 -12.58
CA SER A 114 12.58 -1.11 -13.48
C SER A 114 13.09 -0.73 -14.87
N ASP A 115 13.90 -1.60 -15.46
CA ASP A 115 14.17 -1.51 -16.87
C ASP A 115 12.82 -1.33 -17.58
N ASN A 116 12.61 -0.16 -18.22
CA ASN A 116 11.47 0.03 -19.11
C ASN A 116 11.55 -0.96 -20.29
N SER A 117 12.70 -1.60 -20.51
CA SER A 117 12.77 -2.92 -21.13
C SER A 117 12.22 -3.96 -20.16
N ALA A 118 10.90 -3.97 -19.98
CA ALA A 118 10.20 -5.05 -19.32
C ALA A 118 10.39 -6.32 -20.16
N THR A 119 11.51 -7.02 -20.01
CA THR A 119 11.58 -8.43 -20.37
C THR A 119 10.69 -9.16 -19.39
N LEU A 120 9.41 -9.26 -19.76
CA LEU A 120 8.43 -10.15 -19.16
C LEU A 120 8.94 -11.59 -19.34
N LYS A 121 9.86 -12.03 -18.48
CA LYS A 121 10.11 -13.46 -18.33
C LYS A 121 8.96 -14.01 -17.49
N TYR A 122 8.15 -14.90 -18.05
CA TYR A 122 7.06 -15.57 -17.31
C TYR A 122 6.00 -14.64 -16.67
N GLY A 123 5.70 -13.49 -17.29
CA GLY A 123 4.65 -12.59 -16.79
C GLY A 123 5.00 -11.81 -15.50
N LYS A 124 6.24 -11.89 -15.01
CA LYS A 124 6.71 -11.14 -13.83
C LYS A 124 7.71 -10.07 -14.24
N ARG A 125 7.57 -8.86 -13.66
CA ARG A 125 8.56 -7.79 -13.79
C ARG A 125 9.74 -8.12 -12.89
N TYR A 126 10.89 -8.39 -13.48
CA TYR A 126 12.14 -8.54 -12.72
C TYR A 126 12.85 -7.18 -12.67
N LEU A 127 13.24 -6.76 -11.47
CA LEU A 127 14.16 -5.65 -11.29
C LEU A 127 15.57 -6.19 -11.48
N THR A 128 16.24 -5.79 -12.55
CA THR A 128 17.62 -6.15 -12.84
C THR A 128 18.55 -5.25 -12.02
N PRO A 129 19.36 -5.81 -11.09
CA PRO A 129 20.28 -5.00 -10.31
C PRO A 129 21.40 -4.47 -11.21
N LYS A 130 21.52 -3.14 -11.31
CA LYS A 130 22.63 -2.49 -12.02
C LYS A 130 23.64 -1.95 -11.02
N LYS A 131 24.86 -2.50 -11.08
CA LYS A 131 26.00 -1.99 -10.31
C LYS A 131 26.49 -0.67 -10.92
N LYS A 132 26.61 0.35 -10.08
CA LYS A 132 27.05 1.69 -10.43
C LYS A 132 28.13 2.13 -9.44
N SER A 133 29.01 3.01 -9.91
CA SER A 133 30.05 3.62 -9.08
C SER A 133 30.31 5.04 -9.55
N GLY A 134 30.80 5.86 -8.63
CA GLY A 134 31.17 7.25 -8.91
C GLY A 134 31.56 7.99 -7.64
N GLU A 135 31.76 9.29 -7.79
CA GLU A 135 32.17 10.20 -6.72
C GLU A 135 31.04 11.18 -6.41
N ILE A 136 30.77 11.44 -5.14
CA ILE A 136 29.74 12.40 -4.74
C ILE A 136 30.25 13.82 -5.01
N THR A 137 29.62 14.51 -5.95
CA THR A 137 29.95 15.90 -6.27
C THR A 137 29.08 16.91 -5.54
N ASP A 138 27.85 16.53 -5.20
CA ASP A 138 26.94 17.41 -4.46
C ASP A 138 25.91 16.63 -3.64
N ILE A 139 25.44 17.24 -2.55
CA ILE A 139 24.46 16.67 -1.63
C ILE A 139 23.39 17.72 -1.35
N THR A 140 22.21 17.52 -1.92
CA THR A 140 21.06 18.40 -1.71
C THR A 140 20.23 17.92 -0.51
N ASN A 141 19.03 18.48 -0.33
CA ASN A 141 18.10 18.03 0.70
C ASN A 141 17.45 16.68 0.40
N CYS A 142 17.29 16.33 -0.88
CA CYS A 142 16.48 15.17 -1.30
C CYS A 142 17.28 14.12 -2.10
N LEU A 143 18.44 14.52 -2.64
CA LEU A 143 19.23 13.70 -3.55
C LEU A 143 20.74 13.90 -3.36
N ILE A 144 21.49 12.84 -3.64
CA ILE A 144 22.94 12.87 -3.83
C ILE A 144 23.24 12.93 -5.33
N VAL A 145 24.20 13.76 -5.72
CA VAL A 145 24.69 13.88 -7.10
C VAL A 145 26.02 13.16 -7.18
N VAL A 146 26.09 12.20 -8.10
CA VAL A 146 27.24 11.31 -8.25
C VAL A 146 27.80 11.50 -9.65
N ARG A 147 29.05 11.98 -9.72
CA ARG A 147 29.79 12.04 -10.97
C ARG A 147 30.24 10.64 -11.36
N ARG A 148 29.78 10.21 -12.52
CA ARG A 148 30.22 8.98 -13.18
C ARG A 148 31.23 9.35 -14.27
N LYS A 149 31.64 8.34 -15.05
CA LYS A 149 32.69 8.49 -16.07
C LYS A 149 32.37 9.58 -17.11
N HIS A 150 31.11 9.69 -17.54
CA HIS A 150 30.70 10.59 -18.65
C HIS A 150 29.52 11.50 -18.34
N TYR A 151 28.89 11.36 -17.18
CA TYR A 151 27.70 12.13 -16.81
C TYR A 151 27.55 12.17 -15.29
N ASN A 152 26.72 13.11 -14.82
CA ASN A 152 26.28 13.16 -13.43
C ASN A 152 24.94 12.43 -13.31
N GLU A 153 24.79 11.65 -12.26
CA GLU A 153 23.58 10.90 -11.97
C GLU A 153 23.09 11.24 -10.57
N CYS A 154 21.78 11.43 -10.41
CA CYS A 154 21.18 11.80 -9.13
C CYS A 154 20.44 10.62 -8.52
N PHE A 155 20.70 10.35 -7.23
CA PHE A 155 20.01 9.31 -6.46
C PHE A 155 19.23 9.95 -5.32
N ARG A 156 17.95 9.59 -5.18
CA ARG A 156 17.11 10.14 -4.11
C ARG A 156 17.38 9.39 -2.82
N PHE A 157 17.43 10.12 -1.71
CA PHE A 157 17.54 9.49 -0.39
C PHE A 157 16.33 8.59 -0.07
N ALA A 158 15.15 8.90 -0.61
CA ALA A 158 13.97 8.05 -0.49
C ALA A 158 14.14 6.69 -1.20
N ASP A 159 14.85 6.65 -2.33
CA ASP A 159 15.15 5.39 -3.04
C ASP A 159 16.17 4.56 -2.26
N ILE A 160 17.10 5.22 -1.55
CA ILE A 160 18.04 4.56 -0.63
C ILE A 160 17.31 3.96 0.57
N LEU A 161 16.43 4.72 1.21
CA LEU A 161 15.63 4.24 2.35
C LEU A 161 14.67 3.10 2.00
N SER A 162 14.10 3.13 0.80
CA SER A 162 13.18 2.07 0.34
C SER A 162 13.91 0.82 -0.16
N GLY A 163 15.26 0.83 -0.20
CA GLY A 163 16.06 -0.29 -0.72
C GLY A 163 16.06 -0.40 -2.24
N ARG A 164 15.46 0.55 -2.96
CA ARG A 164 15.51 0.62 -4.43
C ARG A 164 16.91 0.96 -4.93
N THR A 165 17.66 1.72 -4.14
CA THR A 165 19.08 1.98 -4.37
C THR A 165 19.86 1.53 -3.14
N VAL A 166 20.64 0.46 -3.25
CA VAL A 166 21.48 -0.02 -2.14
C VAL A 166 22.86 0.60 -2.27
N VAL A 167 23.35 1.24 -1.21
CA VAL A 167 24.72 1.76 -1.14
C VAL A 167 25.59 0.73 -0.43
N GLU A 168 26.65 0.23 -1.07
CA GLU A 168 27.55 -0.72 -0.44
C GLU A 168 28.20 -0.10 0.80
N GLY A 169 28.16 -0.81 1.94
CA GLY A 169 28.73 -0.34 3.21
C GLY A 169 27.81 0.56 4.06
N LEU A 170 26.64 0.94 3.55
CA LEU A 170 25.61 1.66 4.32
C LEU A 170 24.54 0.68 4.80
N ASN A 171 24.55 0.30 6.08
CA ASN A 171 23.43 -0.44 6.69
C ASN A 171 22.34 0.56 7.07
N VAL A 172 21.44 0.83 6.11
CA VAL A 172 20.38 1.83 6.27
C VAL A 172 19.08 1.24 6.78
N CYS A 173 18.95 -0.09 6.69
CA CYS A 173 17.71 -0.84 6.89
C CYS A 173 17.83 -1.91 8.00
N GLN A 174 18.53 -1.62 9.10
CA GLN A 174 18.40 -2.41 10.33
C GLN A 174 17.24 -1.90 11.17
#